data_AF-A0A847KZZ1-F1
#
_entry.id   AF-A0A847KZZ1-F1
#
_cell.length_a   1.000
_cell.length_b   1.000
_cell.length_c   1.000
_cell.angle_alpha   90.00
_cell.angle_beta   90.00
_cell.angle_gamma   90.00
#
_symmetry.space_group_name_H-M   'P 1'
#
loop_
_entity.id
_entity.type
_entity.pdbx_description
1 polymer ?
#
loop_
_entity_poly.entity_id
_entity_poly.type
_entity_poly.pdbx_seq_one_letter_code
_entity_poly.pdbx_strand_id
1 'polypeptide(L)'
;MSFAVFLDIDGVLNSRTTCERTPDYHIGIDDLRVAVLAGAIKKYGPTESILSSDWKELRPEADDYIYLISKLANYGLELAGKTTDHYNNRGEGIQHYLESHPEIDEYVVLDDNEFDFRDYPNIWERLLLTNGIERAKFASKTPAIEAILFMDYIKEVS
;
A
#
# COMPACT_ATOMS: atom_id res chain seq x y z
N MET A 1 -3.99 -10.13 16.59
CA MET A 1 -3.88 -10.80 15.31
C MET A 1 -4.79 -10.06 14.36
N SER A 2 -4.22 -9.10 13.66
CA SER A 2 -4.84 -8.33 12.59
C SER A 2 -3.94 -8.37 11.37
N PHE A 3 -4.56 -8.28 10.20
CA PHE A 3 -3.84 -8.19 8.93
C PHE A 3 -3.69 -6.73 8.53
N ALA A 4 -2.51 -6.35 8.05
CA ALA A 4 -2.25 -4.99 7.55
C ALA A 4 -1.79 -4.98 6.09
N VAL A 5 -2.21 -3.95 5.35
CA VAL A 5 -1.66 -3.60 4.04
C VAL A 5 -0.87 -2.31 4.21
N PHE A 6 0.45 -2.38 4.09
CA PHE A 6 1.29 -1.20 3.98
C PHE A 6 1.25 -0.70 2.54
N LEU A 7 0.68 0.48 2.36
CA LEU A 7 0.20 0.98 1.08
C LEU A 7 1.02 2.19 0.63
N ASP A 8 1.80 2.02 -0.44
CA ASP A 8 2.24 3.13 -1.26
C ASP A 8 1.12 3.61 -2.21
N ILE A 9 1.22 4.83 -2.75
CA ILE A 9 0.22 5.42 -3.65
C ILE A 9 0.76 5.49 -5.07
N ASP A 10 1.91 6.13 -5.24
CA ASP A 10 2.55 6.29 -6.54
C ASP A 10 3.07 4.94 -7.04
N GLY A 11 2.72 4.57 -8.28
CA GLY A 11 3.10 3.26 -8.80
C GLY A 11 2.30 2.07 -8.22
N VAL A 12 1.44 2.27 -7.21
CA VAL A 12 0.46 1.28 -6.73
C VAL A 12 -0.95 1.61 -7.24
N LEU A 13 -1.54 2.70 -6.74
CA LEU A 13 -2.89 3.15 -7.10
C LEU A 13 -2.88 4.09 -8.31
N ASN A 14 -1.71 4.51 -8.74
CA ASN A 14 -1.47 5.21 -9.99
C ASN A 14 -0.24 4.65 -10.71
N SER A 15 0.06 5.19 -11.89
CA SER A 15 1.32 4.94 -12.58
C SER A 15 1.63 6.11 -13.52
N ARG A 16 2.78 6.07 -14.20
CA ARG A 16 3.16 7.09 -15.20
C ARG A 16 2.17 7.26 -16.35
N THR A 17 1.26 6.30 -16.55
CA THR A 17 0.23 6.33 -17.60
C THR A 17 -1.14 6.76 -17.08
N THR A 18 -1.31 6.97 -15.78
CA THR A 18 -2.57 7.43 -15.19
C THR A 18 -2.88 8.85 -15.68
N CYS A 19 -4.10 9.04 -16.20
CA CYS A 19 -4.55 10.32 -16.72
C CYS A 19 -5.24 11.20 -15.67
N GLU A 20 -5.69 10.60 -14.56
CA GLU A 20 -6.30 11.30 -13.43
C GLU A 20 -5.32 12.32 -12.83
N ARG A 21 -5.88 13.37 -12.22
CA ARG A 21 -5.11 14.43 -11.56
C ARG A 21 -5.62 14.68 -10.15
N THR A 22 -4.69 14.99 -9.26
CA THR A 22 -5.04 15.55 -7.94
C THR A 22 -5.51 17.00 -8.09
N PRO A 23 -6.16 17.59 -7.06
CA PRO A 23 -6.46 19.02 -7.02
C PRO A 23 -5.27 19.93 -7.36
N ASP A 24 -4.07 19.59 -6.89
CA ASP A 24 -2.83 20.33 -7.17
C ASP A 24 -2.14 19.91 -8.49
N TYR A 25 -2.85 19.19 -9.38
CA TYR A 25 -2.42 18.77 -10.72
C TYR A 25 -1.28 17.73 -10.77
N HIS A 26 -0.99 17.05 -9.66
CA HIS A 26 -0.13 15.86 -9.64
C HIS A 26 -0.82 14.67 -10.32
N ILE A 27 -0.11 13.55 -10.52
CA ILE A 27 -0.74 12.32 -11.03
C ILE A 27 -1.72 11.83 -9.97
N GLY A 28 -3.00 11.72 -10.36
CA GLY A 28 -4.09 11.31 -9.48
C GLY A 28 -4.19 9.80 -9.32
N ILE A 29 -5.22 9.36 -8.61
CA ILE A 29 -5.49 7.96 -8.27
C ILE A 29 -6.48 7.35 -9.27
N ASP A 30 -6.14 6.18 -9.81
CA ASP A 30 -7.01 5.42 -10.71
C ASP A 30 -8.07 4.64 -9.92
N ASP A 31 -9.33 4.93 -10.18
CA ASP A 31 -10.48 4.31 -9.55
C ASP A 31 -10.52 2.78 -9.70
N LEU A 32 -10.09 2.25 -10.84
CA LEU A 32 -10.06 0.80 -11.06
C LEU A 32 -9.03 0.13 -10.16
N ARG A 33 -7.91 0.79 -9.87
CA ARG A 33 -6.88 0.25 -8.98
C ARG A 33 -7.32 0.29 -7.52
N VAL A 34 -8.06 1.32 -7.12
CA VAL A 34 -8.70 1.33 -5.79
C VAL A 34 -9.74 0.21 -5.67
N ALA A 35 -10.52 -0.04 -6.73
CA ALA A 35 -11.46 -1.15 -6.76
C ALA A 35 -10.76 -2.52 -6.62
N VAL A 36 -9.61 -2.71 -7.27
CA VAL A 36 -8.79 -3.92 -7.13
C VAL A 36 -8.29 -4.08 -5.69
N LEU A 37 -7.73 -3.02 -5.09
CA LEU A 37 -7.29 -3.04 -3.69
C LEU A 37 -8.44 -3.40 -2.75
N ALA A 38 -9.61 -2.75 -2.91
CA ALA A 38 -10.79 -3.01 -2.10
C ALA A 38 -11.31 -4.44 -2.27
N GLY A 39 -11.28 -4.97 -3.50
CA GLY A 39 -11.64 -6.36 -3.80
C GLY A 39 -10.72 -7.37 -3.12
N ALA A 40 -9.41 -7.11 -3.14
CA ALA A 40 -8.42 -7.97 -2.50
C ALA A 40 -8.55 -7.93 -0.96
N ILE A 41 -8.68 -6.74 -0.37
CA ILE A 41 -8.92 -6.56 1.07
C ILE A 41 -10.20 -7.28 1.51
N LYS A 42 -11.30 -7.13 0.75
CA LYS A 42 -12.57 -7.78 1.06
C LYS A 42 -12.47 -9.31 1.06
N LYS A 43 -11.63 -9.89 0.20
CA LYS A 43 -11.37 -11.34 0.16
C LYS A 43 -10.51 -11.81 1.32
N TYR A 44 -9.53 -11.01 1.74
CA TYR A 44 -8.69 -11.34 2.89
C TYR A 44 -9.49 -11.29 4.20
N GLY A 45 -10.30 -10.26 4.39
CA GLY A 45 -11.11 -10.05 5.59
C GLY A 45 -10.78 -8.74 6.31
N PRO A 46 -11.03 -8.63 7.62
CA PRO A 46 -10.68 -7.44 8.40
C PRO A 46 -9.21 -7.07 8.23
N THR A 47 -8.96 -5.90 7.66
CA THR A 47 -7.64 -5.45 7.23
C THR A 47 -7.45 -3.98 7.56
N GLU A 48 -6.28 -3.64 8.11
CA GLU A 48 -5.86 -2.26 8.35
C GLU A 48 -5.04 -1.74 7.16
N SER A 49 -5.43 -0.62 6.56
CA SER A 49 -4.61 0.03 5.52
C SER A 49 -3.70 1.07 6.17
N ILE A 50 -2.39 0.86 6.10
CA ILE A 50 -1.38 1.74 6.70
C ILE A 50 -0.66 2.49 5.58
N LEU A 51 -0.65 3.82 5.64
CA LEU A 51 -0.02 4.64 4.61
C LEU A 51 1.52 4.55 4.69
N SER A 52 2.06 3.81 3.72
CA SER A 52 3.45 3.70 3.28
C SER A 52 4.10 4.99 2.78
N SER A 53 3.29 5.67 1.97
CA SER A 53 3.71 6.58 0.91
C SER A 53 4.25 7.92 1.38
N ASP A 54 4.96 8.63 0.50
CA ASP A 54 5.36 10.03 0.73
C ASP A 54 4.13 10.97 0.83
N TRP A 55 2.97 10.52 0.37
CA TRP A 55 1.68 11.18 0.63
C TRP A 55 1.38 11.36 2.13
N LYS A 56 2.07 10.61 3.02
CA LYS A 56 1.98 10.78 4.48
C LYS A 56 2.48 12.12 4.99
N GLU A 57 3.31 12.81 4.20
CA GLU A 57 3.84 14.15 4.49
C GLU A 57 2.85 15.28 4.15
N LEU A 58 1.78 14.97 3.41
CA LEU A 58 0.71 15.92 3.17
C LEU A 58 0.00 16.27 4.49
N ARG A 59 -0.31 17.55 4.66
CA ARG A 59 -1.12 18.00 5.81
C ARG A 59 -2.54 17.47 5.66
N PRO A 60 -3.23 17.09 6.74
CA PRO A 60 -4.60 16.59 6.68
C PRO A 60 -5.59 17.53 5.99
N GLU A 61 -5.33 18.84 6.04
CA GLU A 61 -6.16 19.88 5.43
C GLU A 61 -5.77 20.21 3.97
N ALA A 62 -4.73 19.57 3.43
CA ALA A 62 -4.33 19.76 2.03
C ALA A 62 -5.35 19.08 1.10
N ASP A 63 -5.70 19.75 -0.01
CA ASP A 63 -6.70 19.25 -0.96
C ASP A 63 -6.32 17.88 -1.52
N ASP A 64 -5.04 17.63 -1.79
CA ASP A 64 -4.53 16.34 -2.25
C ASP A 64 -4.65 15.22 -1.20
N TYR A 65 -4.51 15.53 0.09
CA TYR A 65 -4.75 14.55 1.17
C TYR A 65 -6.24 14.24 1.30
N ILE A 66 -7.09 15.27 1.28
CA ILE A 66 -8.56 15.10 1.28
C ILE A 66 -9.00 14.28 0.06
N TYR A 67 -8.39 14.53 -1.11
CA TYR A 67 -8.59 13.74 -2.32
C TYR A 67 -8.23 12.26 -2.11
N LEU A 68 -7.06 11.95 -1.55
CA LEU A 68 -6.66 10.58 -1.23
C LEU A 68 -7.71 9.89 -0.35
N ILE A 69 -8.08 10.51 0.76
CA ILE A 69 -9.07 9.96 1.70
C ILE A 69 -10.41 9.75 1.02
N SER A 70 -10.87 10.71 0.21
CA SER A 70 -12.13 10.58 -0.54
C SER A 70 -12.09 9.44 -1.56
N LYS A 71 -10.98 9.27 -2.28
CA LYS A 71 -10.82 8.19 -3.25
C LYS A 71 -10.88 6.83 -2.59
N LEU A 72 -10.23 6.64 -1.43
CA LEU A 72 -10.31 5.40 -0.67
C LEU A 72 -11.73 5.16 -0.11
N ALA A 73 -12.34 6.18 0.49
CA ALA A 73 -13.65 6.08 1.12
C ALA A 73 -14.76 5.72 0.11
N ASN A 74 -14.66 6.15 -1.14
CA ASN A 74 -15.60 5.79 -2.21
C ASN A 74 -15.67 4.27 -2.47
N TYR A 75 -14.64 3.52 -2.07
CA TYR A 75 -14.58 2.05 -2.17
C TYR A 75 -14.69 1.35 -0.81
N GLY A 76 -15.06 2.09 0.24
CA GLY A 76 -15.16 1.56 1.60
C GLY A 76 -13.81 1.26 2.25
N LEU A 77 -12.74 1.91 1.78
CA LEU A 77 -11.41 1.83 2.37
C LEU A 77 -11.13 3.05 3.26
N GLU A 78 -10.48 2.82 4.37
CA GLU A 78 -10.04 3.85 5.31
C GLU A 78 -8.58 3.60 5.70
N LEU A 79 -7.82 4.67 5.93
CA LEU A 79 -6.47 4.56 6.47
C LEU A 79 -6.55 4.45 8.00
N ALA A 80 -6.02 3.36 8.55
CA ALA A 80 -5.96 3.13 9.99
C ALA A 80 -4.76 3.85 10.64
N GLY A 81 -3.71 4.09 9.86
CA GLY A 81 -2.49 4.75 10.32
C GLY A 81 -1.54 5.09 9.18
N LYS A 82 -0.34 5.56 9.54
CA LYS A 82 0.75 5.88 8.61
C LYS A 82 2.09 5.65 9.28
N THR A 83 3.11 5.28 8.50
CA THR A 83 4.48 5.18 9.00
C THR A 83 5.08 6.57 9.27
N THR A 84 6.22 6.64 9.96
CA THR A 84 6.89 7.90 10.34
C THR A 84 8.34 7.98 9.86
N ASP A 85 8.72 7.14 8.90
CA ASP A 85 10.02 7.20 8.23
C ASP A 85 10.20 8.49 7.43
N HIS A 86 11.47 8.79 7.11
CA HIS A 86 11.85 9.88 6.24
C HIS A 86 12.73 9.36 5.09
N TYR A 87 12.58 9.98 3.92
CA TYR A 87 13.35 9.66 2.71
C TYR A 87 13.18 8.19 2.26
N ASN A 88 14.28 7.48 2.05
CA ASN A 88 14.29 6.15 1.45
C ASN A 88 14.27 5.01 2.49
N ASN A 89 13.98 5.31 3.76
CA ASN A 89 13.98 4.35 4.87
C ASN A 89 12.59 3.71 5.08
N ARG A 90 11.97 3.26 4.00
CA ARG A 90 10.58 2.78 4.00
C ARG A 90 10.45 1.49 4.84
N GLY A 91 11.43 0.60 4.75
CA GLY A 91 11.56 -0.61 5.54
C GLY A 91 11.71 -0.32 7.03
N GLU A 92 12.57 0.62 7.41
CA GLU A 92 12.68 1.11 8.79
C GLU A 92 11.34 1.61 9.34
N GLY A 93 10.61 2.40 8.55
CA GLY A 93 9.30 2.94 8.92
C GLY A 93 8.26 1.86 9.20
N ILE A 94 8.18 0.87 8.31
CA ILE A 94 7.29 -0.29 8.47
C ILE A 94 7.70 -1.11 9.70
N GLN A 95 9.00 -1.36 9.90
CA GLN A 95 9.50 -2.10 11.05
C GLN A 95 9.12 -1.41 12.38
N HIS A 96 9.32 -0.09 12.50
CA HIS A 96 8.89 0.66 13.68
C HIS A 96 7.37 0.66 13.89
N TYR A 97 6.59 0.70 12.80
CA TYR A 97 5.14 0.60 12.89
C TYR A 97 4.74 -0.76 13.47
N LEU A 98 5.30 -1.85 12.96
CA LEU A 98 5.02 -3.21 13.45
C LEU A 98 5.44 -3.40 14.92
N GLU A 99 6.56 -2.82 15.35
CA GLU A 99 7.01 -2.88 16.75
C GLU A 99 6.07 -2.15 17.72
N SER A 100 5.42 -1.08 17.26
CA SER A 100 4.44 -0.32 18.04
C SER A 100 3.02 -0.88 17.98
N HIS A 101 2.75 -1.80 17.05
CA HIS A 101 1.45 -2.42 16.81
C HIS A 101 1.59 -3.96 16.82
N PRO A 102 1.94 -4.56 17.98
CA PRO A 102 2.19 -6.01 18.10
C PRO A 102 0.94 -6.88 17.84
N GLU A 103 -0.23 -6.28 17.73
CA GLU A 103 -1.46 -6.93 17.29
C GLU A 103 -1.44 -7.34 15.81
N ILE A 104 -0.63 -6.66 14.97
CA ILE A 104 -0.42 -6.97 13.56
C ILE A 104 0.62 -8.09 13.46
N ASP A 105 0.18 -9.28 13.05
CA ASP A 105 1.00 -10.47 12.92
C ASP A 105 1.13 -10.96 11.46
N GLU A 106 0.19 -10.55 10.62
CA GLU A 106 0.21 -10.80 9.18
C GLU A 106 0.15 -9.48 8.42
N TYR A 107 0.91 -9.35 7.33
CA TYR A 107 0.86 -8.15 6.51
C TYR A 107 1.37 -8.39 5.09
N VAL A 108 1.06 -7.44 4.22
CA VAL A 108 1.65 -7.30 2.88
C VAL A 108 2.11 -5.86 2.67
N VAL A 109 3.17 -5.68 1.89
CA VAL A 109 3.64 -4.36 1.47
C VAL A 109 3.39 -4.21 -0.03
N LEU A 110 2.73 -3.13 -0.42
CA LEU A 110 2.53 -2.74 -1.81
C LEU A 110 3.33 -1.48 -2.07
N ASP A 111 4.36 -1.59 -2.91
CA ASP A 111 5.25 -0.47 -3.24
C ASP A 111 5.80 -0.67 -4.65
N ASP A 112 6.16 0.39 -5.37
CA ASP A 112 6.74 0.29 -6.71
C ASP A 112 8.28 0.24 -6.69
N ASN A 113 8.88 0.43 -5.51
CA ASN A 113 10.31 0.50 -5.29
C ASN A 113 10.78 -0.51 -4.23
N GLU A 114 12.07 -0.85 -4.27
CA GLU A 114 12.69 -1.77 -3.32
C GLU A 114 13.19 -1.08 -2.04
N PHE A 115 13.45 0.23 -2.08
CA PHE A 115 13.98 1.01 -0.96
C PHE A 115 15.09 0.25 -0.17
N ASP A 116 15.03 0.30 1.16
CA ASP A 116 15.83 -0.45 2.14
C ASP A 116 15.19 -1.81 2.51
N PHE A 117 14.12 -2.25 1.83
CA PHE A 117 13.37 -3.46 2.23
C PHE A 117 14.24 -4.73 2.29
N ARG A 118 15.31 -4.82 1.48
CA ARG A 118 16.24 -5.96 1.50
C ARG A 118 17.00 -6.11 2.82
N ASP A 119 17.16 -5.03 3.57
CA ASP A 119 17.78 -5.05 4.90
C ASP A 119 16.83 -5.61 5.97
N TYR A 120 15.54 -5.80 5.62
CA TYR A 120 14.48 -6.34 6.47
C TYR A 120 13.87 -7.60 5.84
N PRO A 121 14.46 -8.79 6.03
CA PRO A 121 14.05 -10.02 5.33
C PRO A 121 12.55 -10.35 5.43
N ASN A 122 11.95 -10.14 6.61
CA ASN A 122 10.52 -10.39 6.81
C ASN A 122 9.62 -9.47 5.95
N ILE A 123 10.03 -8.22 5.76
CA ILE A 123 9.35 -7.24 4.92
C ILE A 123 9.59 -7.59 3.45
N TRP A 124 10.83 -7.91 3.08
CA TRP A 124 11.20 -8.31 1.72
C TRP A 124 10.38 -9.51 1.21
N GLU A 125 10.12 -10.51 2.06
CA GLU A 125 9.30 -11.67 1.73
C GLU A 125 7.81 -11.34 1.59
N ARG A 126 7.36 -10.21 2.15
CA ARG A 126 5.98 -9.72 2.12
C ARG A 126 5.75 -8.58 1.12
N LEU A 127 6.80 -8.16 0.40
CA LEU A 127 6.73 -7.10 -0.59
C LEU A 127 6.22 -7.59 -1.93
N LEU A 128 5.18 -6.92 -2.41
CA LEU A 128 4.72 -6.99 -3.78
C LEU A 128 5.14 -5.71 -4.52
N LEU A 129 6.10 -5.85 -5.43
CA LEU A 129 6.54 -4.77 -6.31
C LEU A 129 5.48 -4.49 -7.37
N THR A 130 5.10 -3.22 -7.50
CA THR A 130 4.01 -2.77 -8.36
C THR A 130 4.48 -1.81 -9.46
N ASN A 131 3.61 -1.58 -10.46
CA ASN A 131 3.70 -0.48 -11.43
C ASN A 131 2.28 -0.31 -12.01
N GLY A 132 1.35 0.03 -11.11
CA GLY A 132 -0.03 -0.40 -11.08
C GLY A 132 -0.19 -1.69 -10.27
N ILE A 133 -1.13 -1.69 -9.32
CA ILE A 133 -1.46 -2.85 -8.47
C ILE A 133 -1.79 -4.10 -9.29
N GLU A 134 -2.41 -3.96 -10.46
CA GLU A 134 -2.75 -5.06 -11.37
C GLU A 134 -1.51 -5.77 -11.96
N ARG A 135 -0.31 -5.17 -11.80
CA ARG A 135 0.97 -5.68 -12.29
C ARG A 135 1.89 -6.16 -11.17
N ALA A 136 1.35 -6.35 -9.96
CA ALA A 136 2.10 -6.74 -8.80
C ALA A 136 2.93 -8.02 -9.03
N LYS A 137 4.13 -8.08 -8.46
CA LYS A 137 5.04 -9.23 -8.49
C LYS A 137 5.73 -9.41 -7.15
N PHE A 138 6.08 -10.65 -6.78
CA PHE A 138 6.88 -10.89 -5.59
C PHE A 138 8.27 -10.26 -5.74
N ALA A 139 8.72 -9.56 -4.70
CA ALA A 139 10.10 -9.12 -4.60
C ALA A 139 11.04 -10.29 -4.28
N SER A 140 10.66 -11.10 -3.28
CA SER A 140 11.41 -12.27 -2.86
C SER A 140 11.19 -13.49 -3.77
N LYS A 141 12.21 -14.35 -3.85
CA LYS A 141 12.11 -15.70 -4.45
C LYS A 141 11.42 -16.69 -3.51
N THR A 142 11.32 -16.35 -2.23
CA THR A 142 10.66 -17.10 -1.16
C THR A 142 9.59 -16.21 -0.53
N PRO A 143 8.52 -15.86 -1.27
CA PRO A 143 7.47 -15.00 -0.72
C PRO A 143 6.75 -15.66 0.46
N ALA A 144 6.36 -14.82 1.42
CA ALA A 144 5.53 -15.24 2.54
C ALA A 144 4.11 -15.63 2.06
N ILE A 145 3.41 -16.45 2.84
CA ILE A 145 2.10 -17.01 2.46
C ILE A 145 1.09 -15.90 2.23
N GLU A 146 1.10 -14.89 3.10
CA GLU A 146 0.22 -13.73 3.10
C GLU A 146 0.38 -12.93 1.79
N ALA A 147 1.62 -12.74 1.33
CA ALA A 147 1.90 -12.10 0.04
C ALA A 147 1.42 -12.94 -1.14
N ILE A 148 1.59 -14.27 -1.09
CA ILE A 148 1.08 -15.18 -2.13
C ILE A 148 -0.46 -15.08 -2.22
N LEU A 149 -1.15 -15.18 -1.08
CA LEU A 149 -2.60 -15.11 -1.02
C LEU A 149 -3.12 -13.76 -1.52
N PHE A 150 -2.54 -12.67 -1.03
CA PHE A 150 -2.96 -11.33 -1.43
C PHE A 150 -2.74 -11.06 -2.92
N MET A 151 -1.62 -11.54 -3.48
CA MET A 151 -1.35 -11.50 -4.92
C MET A 151 -2.41 -12.25 -5.74
N ASP A 152 -2.82 -13.43 -5.29
CA ASP A 152 -3.85 -14.20 -5.99
C ASP A 152 -5.21 -13.51 -5.91
N TYR A 153 -5.54 -12.87 -4.77
CA TYR A 153 -6.74 -12.04 -4.66
C TYR A 153 -6.71 -10.83 -5.60
N ILE A 154 -5.57 -10.14 -5.73
CA ILE A 154 -5.38 -9.06 -6.72
C ILE A 154 -5.71 -9.58 -8.12
N LYS A 155 -5.13 -10.72 -8.54
CA LYS A 155 -5.35 -11.29 -9.89
C LYS A 155 -6.79 -11.69 -10.14
N GLU A 156 -7.48 -12.21 -9.14
CA GLU A 156 -8.88 -12.63 -9.29
C GLU A 156 -9.87 -11.46 -9.40
N VAL A 157 -9.47 -10.25 -8.97
CA VAL A 157 -10.33 -9.05 -9.01
C VAL A 157 -9.87 -7.99 -10.02
N SER A 158 -8.73 -8.21 -10.68
CA SER A 158 -8.17 -7.33 -11.74
C SER A 158 -8.73 -7.63 -13.13
#